data_AF-A0A385BPY0-F1
#
_entry.id   AF-A0A385BPY0-F1
#
_cell.length_a   1.000
_cell.length_b   1.000
_cell.length_c   1.000
_cell.angle_alpha   90.00
_cell.angle_beta   90.00
_cell.angle_gamma   90.00
#
_symmetry.space_group_name_H-M   'P 1'
#
loop_
_entity.id
_entity.type
_entity.pdbx_description
1 polymer ?
#
loop_
_entity_poly.entity_id
_entity_poly.type
_entity_poly.pdbx_seq_one_letter_code
_entity_poly.pdbx_strand_id
1 'polypeptide(L)'
;MVEVKQSPLHGKGVFATRHIAKGELLVASHMALIHVNENLPEVLATLQFPWTEEYDAICISDAGSFFNHSSQPNAKVDERDFDNLIQTFVAKTDIVKGTEITIYYNDAFEDFVNL
;
A
#
# COMPACT_ATOMS: atom_id res chain seq x y z
N MET A 1 -2.65 -2.84 -15.47
CA MET A 1 -3.15 -1.48 -15.12
C MET A 1 -2.09 -0.73 -14.34
N VAL A 2 -1.54 -1.37 -13.33
CA VAL A 2 -0.30 -0.93 -12.70
C VAL A 2 0.85 -1.85 -13.10
N GLU A 3 2.08 -1.38 -12.91
CA GLU A 3 3.31 -2.17 -13.03
C GLU A 3 4.25 -1.85 -11.87
N VAL A 4 5.11 -2.80 -11.50
CA VAL A 4 6.14 -2.58 -10.47
C VAL A 4 7.50 -2.40 -11.16
N LYS A 5 8.19 -1.32 -10.82
CA LYS A 5 9.56 -1.03 -11.29
C LYS A 5 10.36 -0.33 -10.20
N GLN A 6 11.65 -0.07 -10.45
CA GLN A 6 12.47 0.70 -9.52
C GLN A 6 11.90 2.11 -9.36
N SER A 7 11.78 2.53 -8.10
CA SER A 7 11.27 3.84 -7.71
C SER A 7 12.41 4.84 -7.53
N PRO A 8 12.22 6.11 -7.94
CA PRO A 8 13.12 7.19 -7.56
C PRO A 8 13.03 7.56 -6.07
N LEU A 9 11.98 7.13 -5.36
CA LEU A 9 11.82 7.38 -3.92
C LEU A 9 12.66 6.39 -3.12
N HIS A 10 12.28 5.11 -3.18
CA HIS A 10 12.95 4.03 -2.47
C HIS A 10 12.55 2.68 -3.05
N GLY A 11 13.53 1.78 -3.20
CA GLY A 11 13.28 0.40 -3.64
C GLY A 11 12.42 0.30 -4.90
N LYS A 12 11.40 -0.56 -4.86
CA LYS A 12 10.41 -0.69 -5.92
C LYS A 12 9.20 0.20 -5.63
N GLY A 13 8.54 0.65 -6.69
CA GLY A 13 7.30 1.41 -6.63
C GLY A 13 6.28 0.87 -7.62
N VAL A 14 5.02 1.25 -7.43
CA VAL A 14 3.89 0.93 -8.32
C VAL A 14 3.62 2.10 -9.25
N PHE A 15 3.45 1.86 -10.54
CA PHE A 15 3.27 2.91 -11.53
C PHE A 15 2.08 2.66 -12.45
N ALA A 16 1.40 3.73 -12.84
CA ALA A 16 0.27 3.65 -13.74
C ALA A 16 0.70 3.34 -15.19
N THR A 17 0.19 2.26 -15.78
CA THR A 17 0.47 1.90 -17.20
C THR A 17 -0.42 2.63 -18.21
N ARG A 18 -1.47 3.29 -17.71
CA ARG A 18 -2.44 4.12 -18.44
C ARG A 18 -3.01 5.21 -17.52
N HIS A 19 -3.88 6.07 -18.05
CA HIS A 19 -4.72 6.92 -17.21
C HIS A 19 -5.65 6.05 -16.34
N ILE A 20 -5.79 6.39 -15.06
CA ILE A 20 -6.64 5.71 -14.08
C ILE A 20 -7.54 6.77 -13.45
N ALA A 21 -8.85 6.53 -13.45
CA ALA A 21 -9.80 7.48 -12.90
C ALA A 21 -9.88 7.37 -11.37
N LYS A 22 -10.22 8.47 -10.70
CA LYS A 22 -10.52 8.46 -9.26
C LYS A 22 -11.56 7.39 -8.92
N GLY A 23 -11.29 6.60 -7.88
CA GLY A 23 -12.14 5.52 -7.40
C GLY A 23 -11.94 4.19 -8.13
N GLU A 24 -11.13 4.13 -9.18
CA GLU A 24 -10.85 2.87 -9.87
C GLU A 24 -10.02 1.93 -8.96
N LEU A 25 -10.43 0.67 -8.89
CA LEU A 25 -9.71 -0.39 -8.18
C LEU A 25 -8.34 -0.58 -8.81
N LEU A 26 -7.28 -0.47 -8.02
CA LEU A 26 -5.89 -0.64 -8.47
C LEU A 26 -5.44 -2.08 -8.31
N VAL A 27 -5.59 -2.61 -7.09
CA VAL A 27 -5.08 -3.91 -6.66
C VAL A 27 -5.99 -4.46 -5.56
N ALA A 28 -6.30 -5.75 -5.62
CA ALA A 28 -6.83 -6.52 -4.50
C ALA A 28 -5.71 -7.43 -3.98
N SER A 29 -5.32 -7.25 -2.72
CA SER A 29 -4.15 -7.90 -2.13
C SER A 29 -4.57 -8.94 -1.11
N HIS A 30 -3.94 -10.11 -1.17
CA HIS A 30 -4.09 -11.11 -0.12
C HIS A 30 -3.32 -10.67 1.14
N MET A 31 -3.93 -10.91 2.28
CA MET A 31 -3.44 -10.47 3.58
C MET A 31 -3.14 -11.69 4.44
N ALA A 32 -1.96 -11.73 5.06
CA ALA A 32 -1.59 -12.79 6.00
C ALA A 32 -1.60 -12.24 7.42
N LEU A 33 -2.46 -12.79 8.28
CA LEU A 33 -2.59 -12.34 9.66
C LEU A 33 -1.34 -12.62 10.48
N ILE A 34 -0.99 -11.67 11.32
CA ILE A 34 0.03 -11.76 12.35
C ILE A 34 -0.54 -11.14 13.63
N HIS A 35 -0.14 -11.61 14.80
CA HIS A 35 -0.57 -10.96 16.03
C HIS A 35 0.05 -9.56 16.12
N VAL A 36 -0.69 -8.62 16.72
CA VAL A 36 -0.16 -7.31 17.05
C VAL A 36 1.08 -7.45 17.93
N ASN A 37 2.08 -6.57 17.72
CA ASN A 37 3.38 -6.57 18.42
C ASN A 37 4.27 -7.80 18.16
N GLU A 38 4.00 -8.59 17.13
CA GLU A 38 4.94 -9.62 16.68
C GLU A 38 6.27 -9.00 16.25
N ASN A 39 7.40 -9.57 16.70
CA ASN A 39 8.72 -9.04 16.37
C ASN A 39 9.15 -9.49 14.96
N LEU A 40 8.76 -8.72 13.96
CA LEU A 40 9.07 -9.02 12.57
C LEU A 40 10.46 -8.52 12.15
N PRO A 41 11.15 -9.24 11.25
CA PRO A 41 12.26 -8.66 10.50
C PRO A 41 11.82 -7.36 9.80
N GLU A 42 12.70 -6.36 9.77
CA GLU A 42 12.43 -5.04 9.17
C GLU A 42 11.85 -5.14 7.75
N VAL A 43 12.37 -6.07 6.94
CA VAL A 43 11.92 -6.31 5.57
C VAL A 43 10.45 -6.75 5.46
N LEU A 44 9.90 -7.37 6.50
CA LEU A 44 8.48 -7.76 6.57
C LEU A 44 7.63 -6.71 7.26
N ALA A 45 8.19 -6.00 8.25
CA ALA A 45 7.49 -4.93 8.96
C ALA A 45 7.03 -3.80 8.01
N THR A 46 7.76 -3.55 6.91
CA THR A 46 7.37 -2.57 5.88
C THR A 46 6.12 -2.97 5.07
N LEU A 47 5.68 -4.22 5.17
CA LEU A 47 4.51 -4.76 4.46
C LEU A 47 3.26 -4.85 5.36
N GLN A 48 3.37 -4.40 6.61
CA GLN A 48 2.35 -4.56 7.64
C GLN A 48 1.28 -3.47 7.57
N PHE A 49 0.03 -3.89 7.67
CA PHE A 49 -1.14 -3.02 7.75
C PHE A 49 -1.95 -3.34 9.02
N PRO A 50 -2.52 -2.34 9.70
CA PRO A 50 -3.47 -2.57 10.76
C PRO A 50 -4.68 -3.36 10.25
N TRP A 51 -5.08 -4.43 10.96
CA TRP A 51 -6.19 -5.28 10.55
C TRP A 51 -7.35 -5.24 11.54
N THR A 52 -7.13 -5.75 12.75
CA THR A 52 -8.10 -5.79 13.87
C THR A 52 -7.40 -5.38 15.17
N GLU A 53 -8.10 -5.46 16.31
CA GLU A 53 -7.46 -5.21 17.61
C GLU A 53 -6.44 -6.30 18.00
N GLU A 54 -6.62 -7.54 17.51
CA GLU A 54 -5.76 -8.68 17.85
C GLU A 54 -4.68 -8.95 16.80
N TYR A 55 -4.93 -8.53 15.55
CA TYR A 55 -4.08 -8.84 14.41
C TYR A 55 -3.70 -7.60 13.62
N ASP A 56 -2.44 -7.57 13.18
CA ASP A 56 -2.04 -6.87 11.96
C ASP A 56 -2.06 -7.86 10.78
N ALA A 57 -1.82 -7.35 9.58
CA ALA A 57 -1.72 -8.20 8.41
C ALA A 57 -0.59 -7.78 7.48
N ILE A 58 0.16 -8.77 7.00
CA ILE A 58 1.18 -8.60 5.96
C ILE A 58 0.50 -8.62 4.60
N CYS A 59 0.71 -7.57 3.81
CA CYS A 59 0.24 -7.48 2.43
C CYS A 59 1.13 -8.33 1.53
N ILE A 60 0.59 -9.44 1.01
CA ILE A 60 1.25 -10.34 0.06
C ILE A 60 0.60 -10.11 -1.31
N SER A 61 1.21 -9.25 -2.12
CA SER A 61 0.68 -8.86 -3.42
C SER A 61 1.79 -8.66 -4.45
N ASP A 62 1.40 -8.86 -5.71
CA ASP A 62 2.19 -8.54 -6.89
C ASP A 62 2.45 -7.03 -7.04
N ALA A 63 1.58 -6.17 -6.49
CA ALA A 63 1.74 -4.71 -6.53
C ALA A 63 1.45 -4.01 -5.18
N GLY A 64 0.46 -4.48 -4.41
CA GLY A 64 0.03 -3.84 -3.16
C GLY A 64 1.13 -3.69 -2.10
N SER A 65 2.10 -4.61 -2.11
CA SER A 65 3.28 -4.61 -1.24
C SER A 65 4.33 -3.55 -1.60
N PHE A 66 4.17 -2.85 -2.74
CA PHE A 66 5.18 -1.94 -3.29
C PHE A 66 4.68 -0.50 -3.45
N PHE A 67 3.50 -0.15 -2.89
CA PHE A 67 3.09 1.25 -2.84
C PHE A 67 3.99 1.99 -1.87
N ASN A 68 4.71 3.01 -2.35
CA ASN A 68 5.52 3.86 -1.49
C ASN A 68 4.65 4.88 -0.73
N HIS A 69 5.26 5.43 0.32
CA HIS A 69 4.68 6.50 1.12
C HIS A 69 4.67 7.86 0.40
N SER A 70 3.63 8.66 0.63
CA SER A 70 3.62 10.10 0.37
C SER A 70 2.63 10.80 1.30
N SER A 71 2.97 12.02 1.75
CA SER A 71 2.08 12.93 2.48
C SER A 71 0.93 13.46 1.61
N GLN A 72 1.06 13.42 0.28
CA GLN A 72 0.03 13.75 -0.69
C GLN A 72 -0.25 12.56 -1.61
N PRO A 73 -0.80 11.45 -1.05
CA PRO A 73 -0.94 10.22 -1.80
C PRO A 73 -2.03 10.33 -2.87
N ASN A 74 -1.84 9.61 -3.97
CA ASN A 74 -2.80 9.52 -5.06
C ASN A 74 -3.60 8.20 -5.06
N ALA A 75 -3.32 7.29 -4.12
CA ALA A 75 -4.11 6.10 -3.82
C ALA A 75 -4.41 5.98 -2.32
N LYS A 76 -5.33 5.07 -1.98
CA LYS A 76 -5.68 4.73 -0.59
C LYS A 76 -6.15 3.28 -0.49
N VAL A 77 -6.10 2.73 0.72
CA VAL A 77 -6.90 1.55 1.08
C VAL A 77 -8.38 1.93 1.02
N ASP A 78 -9.22 1.05 0.47
CA ASP A 78 -10.65 1.28 0.34
C ASP A 78 -11.47 0.33 1.22
N GLU A 79 -11.35 -0.98 1.00
CA GLU A 79 -12.08 -2.00 1.73
C GLU A 79 -11.14 -3.08 2.28
N ARG A 80 -11.58 -3.70 3.38
CA ARG A 80 -10.94 -4.87 3.99
C ARG A 80 -12.02 -5.95 4.15
N ASP A 81 -11.86 -7.03 3.40
CA ASP A 81 -12.65 -8.24 3.52
C ASP A 81 -11.96 -9.14 4.56
N PHE A 82 -12.54 -9.17 5.76
CA PHE A 82 -11.99 -9.92 6.89
C PHE A 82 -12.19 -11.43 6.76
N ASP A 83 -13.18 -11.88 6.00
CA ASP A 83 -13.49 -13.30 5.82
C ASP A 83 -12.54 -13.93 4.79
N ASN A 84 -12.30 -13.22 3.68
CA ASN A 84 -11.42 -13.70 2.60
C ASN A 84 -9.97 -13.18 2.71
N LEU A 85 -9.68 -12.36 3.73
CA LEU A 85 -8.37 -11.73 3.95
C LEU A 85 -7.88 -10.96 2.73
N ILE A 86 -8.73 -10.07 2.21
CA ILE A 86 -8.43 -9.24 1.05
C ILE A 86 -8.44 -7.76 1.44
N GLN A 87 -7.41 -7.02 1.07
CA GLN A 87 -7.39 -5.55 1.13
C GLN A 87 -7.40 -4.97 -0.27
N THR A 88 -8.30 -4.03 -0.54
CA THR A 88 -8.36 -3.33 -1.83
C THR A 88 -7.73 -1.95 -1.75
N PHE A 89 -7.04 -1.58 -2.81
CA PHE A 89 -6.46 -0.26 -3.00
C PHE A 89 -7.13 0.40 -4.20
N VAL A 90 -7.53 1.67 -4.06
CA VAL A 90 -8.20 2.44 -5.12
C VAL A 90 -7.49 3.76 -5.36
N ALA A 91 -7.68 4.32 -6.56
CA ALA A 91 -7.21 5.66 -6.88
C ALA A 91 -7.96 6.72 -6.04
N LYS A 92 -7.22 7.56 -5.30
CA LYS A 92 -7.76 8.68 -4.50
C LYS A 92 -8.01 9.93 -5.36
N THR A 93 -7.24 10.07 -6.43
CA THR A 93 -7.35 11.13 -7.46
C THR A 93 -7.30 10.49 -8.84
N ASP A 94 -7.49 11.27 -9.90
CA ASP A 94 -7.09 10.83 -11.24
C ASP A 94 -5.56 10.66 -11.27
N ILE A 95 -5.08 9.63 -11.98
CA ILE A 95 -3.66 9.28 -12.09
C ILE A 95 -3.30 9.18 -13.56
N VAL A 96 -2.33 9.99 -13.99
CA VAL A 96 -1.84 9.98 -15.36
C VAL A 96 -0.91 8.79 -15.59
N LYS A 97 -0.85 8.29 -16.82
CA LYS A 97 0.10 7.24 -17.22
C LYS A 97 1.53 7.64 -16.83
N GLY A 98 2.25 6.70 -16.21
CA GLY A 98 3.65 6.84 -15.82
C GLY A 98 3.86 7.43 -14.43
N THR A 99 2.82 7.96 -13.78
CA THR A 99 2.88 8.46 -12.41
C THR A 99 3.09 7.30 -11.42
N GLU A 100 3.96 7.51 -10.44
CA GLU A 100 4.11 6.61 -9.30
C GLU A 100 2.88 6.73 -8.40
N ILE A 101 2.32 5.58 -8.04
CA ILE A 101 1.15 5.47 -7.20
C ILE A 101 1.64 5.28 -5.77
N THR A 102 1.18 6.14 -4.87
CA THR A 102 1.59 6.18 -3.47
C THR A 102 0.38 6.18 -2.56
N ILE A 103 0.59 5.64 -1.36
CA ILE A 103 -0.39 5.64 -0.27
C ILE A 103 0.17 6.43 0.91
N TYR A 104 -0.71 6.83 1.83
CA TYR A 104 -0.26 7.27 3.14
C TYR A 104 0.00 6.04 4.00
N TYR A 105 1.14 5.99 4.71
CA TYR A 105 1.47 4.87 5.58
C TYR A 105 0.81 5.07 6.95
N ASN A 106 1.30 6.05 7.70
CA ASN A 106 0.75 6.49 8.98
C ASN A 106 1.50 7.75 9.45
N ASP A 107 0.97 8.39 10.48
CA ASP A 107 1.55 9.61 11.07
C ASP A 107 2.94 9.38 11.67
N ALA A 108 3.20 8.21 12.27
CA ALA A 108 4.51 7.92 12.85
C ALA A 108 5.62 7.87 11.79
N PHE A 109 5.33 7.32 10.61
CA PHE A 109 6.26 7.31 9.50
C PHE A 109 6.40 8.70 8.85
N GLU A 110 5.30 9.44 8.71
CA GLU A 110 5.33 10.84 8.23
C GLU A 110 6.21 11.70 9.14
N ASP A 111 6.03 11.60 10.45
CA ASP A 111 6.86 12.29 11.43
C ASP A 111 8.33 11.86 11.30
N PHE A 112 8.59 10.56 11.17
CA PHE A 112 9.94 10.02 11.01
C PHE A 112 10.69 10.59 9.80
N VAL A 113 10.02 10.74 8.64
CA VAL A 113 10.68 11.24 7.42
C VAL A 113 10.82 12.77 7.36
N ASN A 114 10.13 13.50 8.24
CA ASN A 114 10.20 14.96 8.34
C ASN A 114 11.14 15.46 9.46
N LEU A 115 11.73 14.56 10.25
CA LEU A 115 12.77 14.85 11.25
C LEU A 115 14.15 15.00 10.60
#